data_AF-A0A258RHC8-F1
#
_entry.id   AF-A0A258RHC8-F1
#
_cell.length_a   1.000
_cell.length_b   1.000
_cell.length_c   1.000
_cell.angle_alpha   90.00
_cell.angle_beta   90.00
_cell.angle_gamma   90.00
#
_symmetry.space_group_name_H-M   'P 1'
#
loop_
_entity.id
_entity.type
_entity.pdbx_description
1 polymer ?
#
loop_
_entity_poly.entity_id
_entity_poly.type
_entity_poly.pdbx_seq_one_letter_code
_entity_poly.pdbx_strand_id
1 'polypeptide(L)'
;MRSPAKSIGWPLAVALAATAVGNTAPTGAQTVAASPTSLVEVAIGRGRLVTLARPMSDLFVADDKIADVQVRSPTQLYIFGKQSGTTTLYATAKNGSVVYSTSIRVGTNIDSVSQMLTLAMPDAQIVATPMNGLVLLTGTVAQPDDIAEAQRLVEAYVGDSTKVLVRLKTATPLQVNLQVKFAEVSRSFIKNIGVNLTNRDNSGNNFLFGIAQGRAGTITSIPEVAAGTPVTRDANGLLPGSTLFQFPTSPTIGTALGVAGRYFGTDLLASLDLGERKGLVSTLANPNLTALSGETGTFLAGGEIPIPISQGLGAVSVEYKQYGISLVYTPTVLSDGRISLRVRPEVSQLTSAGAVTIGGTTIPALTTRRAETTVELGSGQSFMIAGLLQNNHNNSITQAPGLGDVPVLGALFRSNGFQRDETELVIVITPYLVKPVNANEIVLPTDGYKAPSDLDRVFLGTLSRGADNADRPKPSVAPSSSQPAIGAVSPLPLGPAQAPAPMQSGRDEVKAVVPAPRKGKASSSATPGFSFK
;
A
#
# COMPACT_ATOMS: atom_id res chain seq x y z
N MET A 1 -39.75 55.93 37.82
CA MET A 1 -40.94 56.37 37.06
C MET A 1 -41.65 55.13 36.52
N ARG A 2 -42.91 54.98 36.95
CA ARG A 2 -44.03 54.22 36.37
C ARG A 2 -43.83 52.78 35.87
N SER A 3 -44.19 51.86 36.77
CA SER A 3 -45.14 50.75 36.57
C SER A 3 -46.54 51.24 36.10
N PRO A 4 -47.61 50.43 36.01
CA PRO A 4 -47.81 48.95 36.00
C PRO A 4 -48.73 48.52 34.81
N ALA A 5 -49.22 47.28 34.60
CA ALA A 5 -50.15 46.52 35.44
C ALA A 5 -50.49 45.17 34.78
N LYS A 6 -50.43 44.05 35.53
CA LYS A 6 -51.53 43.27 36.18
C LYS A 6 -52.12 42.20 35.25
N SER A 7 -52.29 40.90 35.54
CA SER A 7 -52.31 39.99 36.73
C SER A 7 -53.70 39.34 36.89
N ILE A 8 -53.70 38.10 37.42
CA ILE A 8 -54.80 37.37 38.12
C ILE A 8 -55.69 36.54 37.19
N GLY A 9 -56.05 35.28 37.46
CA GLY A 9 -55.80 34.40 38.62
C GLY A 9 -56.71 33.15 38.56
N TRP A 10 -56.30 32.08 39.24
CA TRP A 10 -57.17 31.03 39.83
C TRP A 10 -57.86 31.57 41.12
N PRO A 11 -58.76 30.90 41.88
CA PRO A 11 -58.97 29.43 42.07
C PRO A 11 -60.40 28.94 42.51
N LEU A 12 -60.49 27.65 42.94
CA LEU A 12 -61.51 26.98 43.80
C LEU A 12 -62.92 26.72 43.19
N ALA A 13 -63.67 25.62 43.43
CA ALA A 13 -63.97 24.91 44.68
C ALA A 13 -64.74 23.57 44.49
N VAL A 14 -64.54 22.64 45.43
CA VAL A 14 -65.55 21.81 46.17
C VAL A 14 -66.27 20.60 45.52
N ALA A 15 -66.36 19.57 46.36
CA ALA A 15 -66.85 18.20 46.22
C ALA A 15 -68.38 18.04 46.09
N LEU A 16 -68.81 16.89 45.55
CA LEU A 16 -70.04 16.21 45.96
C LEU A 16 -69.94 14.69 45.71
N ALA A 17 -70.26 13.91 46.75
CA ALA A 17 -70.47 12.46 46.69
C ALA A 17 -71.92 12.14 46.27
N ALA A 18 -72.15 11.03 45.54
CA ALA A 18 -73.34 10.19 45.70
C ALA A 18 -73.33 8.94 44.79
N THR A 19 -73.42 7.78 45.46
CA THR A 19 -74.28 6.60 45.17
C THR A 19 -74.09 5.76 43.90
N ALA A 20 -73.74 4.50 44.14
CA ALA A 20 -73.96 3.35 43.28
C ALA A 20 -75.45 3.03 43.12
N VAL A 21 -75.88 2.78 41.88
CA VAL A 21 -77.09 2.01 41.56
C VAL A 21 -76.73 1.08 40.42
N GLY A 22 -76.83 -0.23 40.67
CA GLY A 22 -76.62 -1.26 39.67
C GLY A 22 -77.74 -1.26 38.64
N ASN A 23 -77.37 -1.50 37.38
CA ASN A 23 -78.32 -1.90 36.35
C ASN A 23 -77.79 -3.13 35.63
N THR A 24 -78.55 -4.21 35.83
CA THR A 24 -78.45 -5.51 35.18
C THR A 24 -78.65 -5.40 33.67
N ALA A 25 -77.79 -6.08 32.91
CA ALA A 25 -77.90 -6.27 31.48
C ALA A 25 -79.15 -7.08 31.09
N PRO A 26 -79.77 -6.80 29.92
CA PRO A 26 -80.44 -7.83 29.15
C PRO A 26 -79.43 -8.54 28.25
N THR A 27 -79.30 -9.83 28.48
CA THR A 27 -78.47 -10.80 27.76
C THR A 27 -78.98 -10.97 26.33
N GLY A 28 -78.37 -10.26 25.38
CA GLY A 28 -78.43 -10.64 23.97
C GLY A 28 -77.50 -11.83 23.74
N ALA A 29 -78.03 -12.94 23.22
CA ALA A 29 -77.26 -14.12 22.87
C ALA A 29 -76.21 -13.76 21.80
N GLN A 30 -74.97 -13.55 22.23
CA GLN A 30 -73.80 -13.56 21.34
C GLN A 30 -73.29 -15.00 21.24
N THR A 31 -73.51 -15.63 20.09
CA THR A 31 -72.75 -16.80 19.68
C THR A 31 -71.31 -16.36 19.46
N VAL A 32 -70.43 -16.69 20.41
CA VAL A 32 -68.99 -16.47 20.31
C VAL A 32 -68.45 -17.34 19.18
N ALA A 33 -68.16 -16.73 18.03
CA ALA A 33 -67.29 -17.33 17.03
C ALA A 33 -65.90 -17.48 17.65
N ALA A 34 -65.53 -18.72 18.03
CA ALA A 34 -64.22 -19.02 18.56
C ALA A 34 -63.17 -18.86 17.45
N SER A 35 -62.44 -17.75 17.47
CA SER A 35 -61.26 -17.55 16.62
C SER A 35 -60.22 -18.65 16.90
N PRO A 36 -59.62 -19.25 15.87
CA PRO A 36 -58.65 -20.33 16.04
C PRO A 36 -57.50 -19.86 16.93
N THR A 37 -57.30 -20.54 18.05
CA THR A 37 -56.38 -20.11 19.13
C THR A 37 -54.97 -20.68 18.95
N SER A 38 -54.76 -21.55 17.95
CA SER A 38 -53.45 -22.15 17.67
C SER A 38 -53.17 -22.22 16.17
N LEU A 39 -51.89 -22.07 15.80
CA LEU A 39 -51.37 -22.24 14.44
C LEU A 39 -50.56 -23.54 14.41
N VAL A 40 -50.89 -24.44 13.49
CA VAL A 40 -50.18 -25.71 13.30
C VAL A 40 -49.56 -25.72 11.90
N GLU A 41 -48.24 -25.77 11.85
CA GLU A 41 -47.50 -25.85 10.60
C GLU A 41 -47.20 -27.31 10.24
N VAL A 42 -47.46 -27.67 8.98
CA VAL A 42 -47.29 -29.02 8.43
C VAL A 42 -46.64 -28.93 7.05
N ALA A 43 -45.60 -29.71 6.80
CA ALA A 43 -44.97 -29.75 5.48
C ALA A 43 -45.79 -30.59 4.48
N ILE A 44 -45.72 -30.24 3.19
CA ILE A 44 -46.33 -31.04 2.11
C ILE A 44 -45.79 -32.48 2.16
N GLY A 45 -46.70 -33.46 2.13
CA GLY A 45 -46.36 -34.89 2.20
C GLY A 45 -46.02 -35.42 3.59
N ARG A 46 -46.11 -34.60 4.64
CA ARG A 46 -45.92 -35.04 6.04
C ARG A 46 -47.22 -34.97 6.84
N GLY A 47 -47.30 -35.86 7.83
CA GLY A 47 -48.39 -35.94 8.79
C GLY A 47 -47.95 -35.50 10.19
N ARG A 48 -48.78 -34.74 10.89
CA ARG A 48 -48.57 -34.38 12.30
C ARG A 48 -49.70 -34.95 13.15
N LEU A 49 -49.34 -35.69 14.20
CA LEU A 49 -50.28 -36.19 15.20
C LEU A 49 -50.64 -35.05 16.16
N VAL A 50 -51.92 -34.80 16.35
CA VAL A 50 -52.46 -33.85 17.33
C VAL A 50 -53.31 -34.63 18.32
N THR A 51 -53.03 -34.42 19.62
CA THR A 51 -53.80 -35.02 20.72
C THR A 51 -54.71 -33.95 21.32
N LEU A 52 -56.00 -34.21 21.37
CA LEU A 52 -57.02 -33.31 21.90
C LEU A 52 -57.23 -33.58 23.40
N ALA A 53 -57.47 -32.51 24.17
CA ALA A 53 -57.70 -32.59 25.61
C ALA A 53 -59.03 -33.26 25.99
N ARG A 54 -60.00 -33.29 25.07
CA ARG A 54 -61.34 -33.87 25.28
C ARG A 54 -61.74 -34.69 24.05
N PRO A 55 -62.59 -35.71 24.19
CA PRO A 55 -63.03 -36.51 23.06
C PRO A 55 -63.87 -35.70 22.09
N MET A 56 -63.51 -35.72 20.80
CA MET A 56 -64.27 -35.12 19.71
C MET A 56 -65.28 -36.12 19.14
N SER A 57 -66.38 -35.62 18.60
CA SER A 57 -67.39 -36.40 17.89
C SER A 57 -67.49 -36.06 16.42
N ASP A 58 -67.18 -34.82 16.05
CA ASP A 58 -67.26 -34.36 14.66
C ASP A 58 -66.06 -33.48 14.31
N LEU A 59 -65.69 -33.48 13.04
CA LEU A 59 -64.49 -32.85 12.51
C LEU A 59 -64.80 -32.13 11.20
N PHE A 60 -64.45 -30.85 11.14
CA PHE A 60 -64.65 -30.03 9.97
C PHE A 60 -63.34 -29.40 9.51
N VAL A 61 -62.98 -29.63 8.25
CA VAL A 61 -61.85 -29.01 7.56
C VAL A 61 -62.40 -28.04 6.51
N ALA A 62 -61.94 -26.79 6.51
CA ALA A 62 -62.45 -25.78 5.58
C ALA A 62 -62.13 -26.11 4.11
N ASP A 63 -60.92 -26.59 3.84
CA ASP A 63 -60.43 -27.03 2.53
C ASP A 63 -59.58 -28.28 2.70
N ASP A 64 -60.06 -29.41 2.16
CA ASP A 64 -59.46 -30.75 2.22
C ASP A 64 -58.36 -30.98 1.17
N LYS A 65 -58.27 -30.11 0.15
CA LYS A 65 -57.21 -30.15 -0.86
C LYS A 65 -55.89 -29.64 -0.29
N ILE A 66 -55.97 -28.71 0.68
CA ILE A 66 -54.81 -28.13 1.37
C ILE A 66 -54.28 -29.09 2.44
N ALA A 67 -55.16 -29.54 3.35
CA ALA A 67 -54.79 -30.49 4.39
C ALA A 67 -55.89 -31.54 4.60
N ASP A 68 -55.50 -32.80 4.68
CA ASP A 68 -56.38 -33.92 4.97
C ASP A 68 -56.21 -34.36 6.42
N VAL A 69 -57.30 -34.73 7.08
CA VAL A 69 -57.27 -35.07 8.50
C VAL A 69 -57.91 -36.42 8.73
N GLN A 70 -57.15 -37.34 9.32
CA GLN A 70 -57.60 -38.69 9.65
C GLN A 70 -57.70 -38.89 11.15
N VAL A 71 -58.84 -39.41 11.61
CA VAL A 71 -59.08 -39.68 13.03
C VAL A 71 -58.54 -41.07 13.38
N ARG A 72 -57.66 -41.15 14.39
CA ARG A 72 -57.16 -42.43 14.92
C ARG A 72 -57.91 -42.87 16.17
N SER A 73 -58.29 -41.92 17.02
CA SER A 73 -59.09 -42.16 18.23
C SER A 73 -59.91 -40.91 18.58
N PRO A 74 -60.90 -40.98 19.50
CA PRO A 74 -61.69 -39.81 19.90
C PRO A 74 -60.86 -38.63 20.42
N THR A 75 -59.59 -38.85 20.80
CA THR A 75 -58.68 -37.80 21.28
C THR A 75 -57.43 -37.63 20.40
N GLN A 76 -57.33 -38.31 19.25
CA GLN A 76 -56.15 -38.22 18.38
C GLN A 76 -56.51 -38.13 16.91
N LEU A 77 -55.94 -37.14 16.23
CA LEU A 77 -56.06 -36.94 14.79
C LEU A 77 -54.70 -36.74 14.12
N TYR A 78 -54.57 -37.19 12.89
CA TYR A 78 -53.42 -36.93 12.02
C TYR A 78 -53.79 -35.88 10.99
N ILE A 79 -53.00 -34.81 10.91
CA ILE A 79 -53.12 -33.76 9.90
C ILE A 79 -52.05 -33.99 8.85
N PHE A 80 -52.43 -34.27 7.61
CA PHE A 80 -51.55 -34.45 6.46
C PHE A 80 -51.60 -33.24 5.55
N GLY A 81 -50.45 -32.62 5.27
CA GLY A 81 -50.37 -31.54 4.28
C GLY A 81 -50.37 -32.09 2.86
N LYS A 82 -51.36 -31.73 2.04
CA LYS A 82 -51.46 -32.15 0.62
C LYS A 82 -50.98 -31.07 -0.34
N GLN A 83 -51.45 -29.83 -0.16
CA GLN A 83 -51.14 -28.70 -1.05
C GLN A 83 -50.78 -27.46 -0.24
N SER A 84 -49.88 -26.62 -0.77
CA SER A 84 -49.51 -25.36 -0.13
C SER A 84 -50.72 -24.44 0.04
N GLY A 85 -50.95 -23.94 1.25
CA GLY A 85 -52.08 -23.07 1.56
C GLY A 85 -52.39 -22.99 3.06
N THR A 86 -53.41 -22.21 3.40
CA THR A 86 -53.93 -22.12 4.78
C THR A 86 -55.37 -22.63 4.82
N THR A 87 -55.65 -23.58 5.70
CA THR A 87 -56.99 -24.12 5.94
C THR A 87 -57.27 -24.13 7.44
N THR A 88 -58.53 -24.13 7.85
CA THR A 88 -58.89 -24.13 9.27
C THR A 88 -59.56 -25.45 9.64
N LEU A 89 -59.16 -26.00 10.79
CA LEU A 89 -59.68 -27.23 11.35
C LEU A 89 -60.50 -26.90 12.60
N TYR A 90 -61.72 -27.42 12.65
CA TYR A 90 -62.58 -27.39 13.83
C TYR A 90 -62.94 -28.80 14.25
N ALA A 91 -62.71 -29.14 15.52
CA ALA A 91 -63.19 -30.37 16.13
C ALA A 91 -64.23 -30.02 17.20
N THR A 92 -65.38 -30.69 17.17
CA THR A 92 -66.49 -30.44 18.10
C THR A 92 -66.84 -31.69 18.92
N ALA A 93 -67.37 -31.49 20.12
CA ALA A 93 -67.87 -32.56 20.99
C ALA A 93 -69.37 -32.81 20.76
N LYS A 94 -69.90 -33.90 21.32
CA LYS A 94 -71.32 -34.32 21.15
C LYS A 94 -72.34 -33.25 21.58
N ASN A 95 -71.93 -32.28 22.40
CA ASN A 95 -72.75 -31.15 22.85
C ASN A 95 -72.66 -29.91 21.93
N GLY A 96 -72.03 -30.02 20.75
CA GLY A 96 -71.84 -28.91 19.81
C GLY A 96 -70.77 -27.90 20.21
N SER A 97 -70.07 -28.09 21.35
CA SER A 97 -68.97 -27.19 21.74
C SER A 97 -67.70 -27.48 20.94
N VAL A 98 -67.01 -26.42 20.48
CA VAL A 98 -65.71 -26.53 19.79
C VAL A 98 -64.65 -26.95 20.81
N VAL A 99 -64.11 -28.14 20.63
CA VAL A 99 -63.06 -28.73 21.48
C VAL A 99 -61.68 -28.25 21.05
N TYR A 100 -61.49 -28.05 19.75
CA TYR A 100 -60.21 -27.64 19.18
C TYR A 100 -60.44 -26.84 17.90
N SER A 101 -59.81 -25.68 17.78
CA SER A 101 -59.78 -24.87 16.56
C SER A 101 -58.34 -24.44 16.27
N THR A 102 -57.85 -24.79 15.09
CA THR A 102 -56.50 -24.42 14.65
C THR A 102 -56.51 -24.02 13.18
N SER A 103 -55.70 -23.01 12.85
CA SER A 103 -55.34 -22.76 11.45
C SER A 103 -54.16 -23.64 11.10
N ILE A 104 -54.27 -24.38 10.01
CA ILE A 104 -53.23 -25.24 9.46
C ILE A 104 -52.58 -24.46 8.33
N ARG A 105 -51.27 -24.23 8.43
CA ARG A 105 -50.45 -23.67 7.35
C ARG A 105 -49.63 -24.80 6.75
N VAL A 106 -49.93 -25.13 5.51
CA VAL A 106 -49.17 -26.11 4.73
C VAL A 106 -48.23 -25.36 3.80
N GLY A 107 -46.93 -25.60 3.96
CA GLY A 107 -45.89 -24.95 3.17
C GLY A 107 -44.73 -25.89 2.87
N THR A 108 -43.87 -25.51 1.92
CA THR A 108 -42.53 -26.08 1.80
C THR A 108 -41.72 -25.66 3.03
N ASN A 109 -40.92 -26.58 3.56
CA ASN A 109 -40.22 -26.38 4.84
C ASN A 109 -39.09 -25.34 4.66
N ILE A 110 -39.40 -24.07 4.91
CA ILE A 110 -38.46 -22.94 4.75
C ILE A 110 -37.59 -22.74 5.99
N ASP A 111 -37.95 -23.36 7.13
CA ASP A 111 -37.06 -23.44 8.32
C ASP A 111 -35.74 -24.16 8.00
N SER A 112 -35.73 -24.98 6.96
CA SER A 112 -34.54 -25.65 6.44
C SER A 112 -33.54 -24.68 5.80
N VAL A 113 -34.01 -23.56 5.23
CA VAL A 113 -33.15 -22.58 4.53
C VAL A 113 -32.28 -21.83 5.53
N SER A 114 -32.86 -21.38 6.64
CA SER A 114 -32.12 -20.71 7.71
C SER A 114 -31.11 -21.64 8.38
N GLN A 115 -31.45 -22.93 8.57
CA GLN A 115 -30.52 -23.94 9.08
C GLN A 115 -29.37 -24.21 8.10
N MET A 116 -29.67 -24.32 6.81
CA MET A 116 -28.65 -24.50 5.76
C MET A 116 -27.71 -23.29 5.69
N LEU A 117 -28.24 -22.07 5.70
CA LEU A 117 -27.45 -20.85 5.72
C LEU A 117 -26.56 -20.75 6.96
N THR A 118 -27.08 -21.14 8.13
CA THR A 118 -26.30 -21.16 9.37
C THR A 118 -25.17 -22.20 9.32
N LEU A 119 -25.36 -23.33 8.62
CA LEU A 119 -24.35 -24.37 8.46
C LEU A 119 -23.29 -24.00 7.41
N ALA A 120 -23.70 -23.39 6.30
CA ALA A 120 -22.82 -23.02 5.19
C ALA A 120 -22.04 -21.72 5.46
N MET A 121 -22.66 -20.75 6.14
CA MET A 121 -22.13 -19.42 6.38
C MET A 121 -22.30 -19.02 7.87
N PRO A 122 -21.54 -19.66 8.79
CA PRO A 122 -21.71 -19.42 10.23
C PRO A 122 -21.36 -18.00 10.68
N ASP A 123 -20.47 -17.32 9.95
CA ASP A 123 -20.04 -15.94 10.26
C ASP A 123 -21.03 -14.88 9.78
N ALA A 124 -21.99 -15.26 8.92
CA ALA A 124 -22.98 -14.34 8.35
C ALA A 124 -24.29 -14.42 9.14
N GLN A 125 -24.79 -13.27 9.62
CA GLN A 125 -26.08 -13.20 10.29
C GLN A 125 -27.18 -12.97 9.25
N ILE A 126 -27.59 -14.05 8.57
CA ILE A 126 -28.59 -14.00 7.50
C ILE A 126 -29.90 -14.63 7.99
N VAL A 127 -31.00 -13.88 7.84
CA VAL A 127 -32.36 -14.34 8.09
C VAL A 127 -33.12 -14.38 6.77
N ALA A 128 -33.65 -15.55 6.44
CA ALA A 128 -34.50 -15.77 5.28
C ALA A 128 -35.97 -15.72 5.71
N THR A 129 -36.70 -14.71 5.24
CA THR A 129 -38.14 -14.55 5.52
C THR A 129 -38.95 -14.83 4.26
N PRO A 130 -39.80 -15.87 4.25
CA PRO A 130 -40.67 -16.13 3.11
C PRO A 130 -41.83 -15.14 3.04
N MET A 131 -42.12 -14.63 1.85
CA MET A 131 -43.24 -13.73 1.59
C MET A 131 -43.87 -14.11 0.24
N ASN A 132 -45.11 -14.61 0.20
CA ASN A 132 -45.94 -14.76 -1.02
C ASN A 132 -45.20 -15.11 -2.33
N GLY A 133 -44.44 -16.22 -2.36
CA GLY A 133 -43.72 -16.66 -3.58
C GLY A 133 -42.37 -15.99 -3.83
N LEU A 134 -41.84 -15.27 -2.83
CA LEU A 134 -40.48 -14.73 -2.81
C LEU A 134 -39.81 -14.92 -1.43
N VAL A 135 -38.49 -15.02 -1.40
CA VAL A 135 -37.70 -15.16 -0.17
C VAL A 135 -36.88 -13.89 0.02
N LEU A 136 -37.13 -13.17 1.11
CA LEU A 136 -36.38 -11.97 1.47
C LEU A 136 -35.20 -12.36 2.36
N LEU A 137 -33.98 -12.12 1.88
CA LEU A 137 -32.75 -12.26 2.66
C LEU A 137 -32.41 -10.93 3.32
N THR A 138 -32.47 -10.89 4.65
CA THR A 138 -32.06 -9.72 5.45
C THR A 138 -30.97 -10.11 6.42
N GLY A 139 -30.05 -9.20 6.73
CA GLY A 139 -28.95 -9.52 7.62
C GLY A 139 -27.70 -8.71 7.39
N THR A 140 -26.63 -9.12 8.08
CA THR A 140 -25.29 -8.59 7.90
C THR A 140 -24.31 -9.66 7.46
N VAL A 141 -23.50 -9.35 6.46
CA VAL A 141 -22.43 -10.21 5.95
C VAL A 141 -21.06 -9.56 6.19
N ALA A 142 -20.00 -10.37 6.24
CA ALA A 142 -18.64 -9.90 6.46
C ALA A 142 -18.07 -9.25 5.19
N GLN A 143 -18.31 -9.86 4.02
CA GLN A 143 -17.78 -9.39 2.76
C GLN A 143 -18.88 -9.15 1.70
N PRO A 144 -18.61 -8.31 0.68
CA PRO A 144 -19.54 -8.13 -0.43
C PRO A 144 -19.76 -9.41 -1.25
N ASP A 145 -18.74 -10.25 -1.41
CA ASP A 145 -18.82 -11.49 -2.20
C ASP A 145 -19.77 -12.53 -1.58
N ASP A 146 -19.84 -12.57 -0.24
CA ASP A 146 -20.77 -13.41 0.53
C ASP A 146 -22.24 -13.17 0.14
N ILE A 147 -22.59 -11.96 -0.31
CA ILE A 147 -23.95 -11.61 -0.73
C ILE A 147 -24.36 -12.44 -1.96
N ALA A 148 -23.46 -12.54 -2.94
CA ALA A 148 -23.70 -13.28 -4.17
C ALA A 148 -23.72 -14.80 -3.90
N GLU A 149 -22.88 -15.28 -2.98
CA GLU A 149 -22.87 -16.68 -2.56
C GLU A 149 -24.16 -17.06 -1.82
N ALA A 150 -24.59 -16.27 -0.84
CA ALA A 150 -25.82 -16.50 -0.10
C ALA A 150 -27.05 -16.53 -1.03
N GLN A 151 -27.10 -15.63 -2.02
CA GLN A 151 -28.16 -15.64 -3.02
C GLN A 151 -28.17 -16.94 -3.82
N ARG A 152 -27.02 -17.38 -4.34
CA ARG A 152 -26.89 -18.63 -5.11
C ARG A 152 -27.30 -19.86 -4.30
N LEU A 153 -26.90 -19.94 -3.03
CA LEU A 153 -27.25 -21.05 -2.14
C LEU A 153 -28.76 -21.14 -1.92
N VAL A 154 -29.43 -19.99 -1.72
CA VAL A 154 -30.88 -19.95 -1.50
C VAL A 154 -31.64 -20.22 -2.79
N GLU A 155 -31.21 -19.67 -3.93
CA GLU A 155 -31.80 -19.96 -5.24
C GLU A 155 -31.72 -21.46 -5.58
N ALA A 156 -30.55 -22.08 -5.35
CA ALA A 156 -30.37 -23.52 -5.56
C ALA A 156 -31.26 -24.38 -4.66
N TYR A 157 -31.61 -23.91 -3.46
CA TYR A 157 -32.43 -24.66 -2.50
C TYR A 157 -33.93 -24.51 -2.75
N VAL A 158 -34.40 -23.30 -3.08
CA VAL A 158 -35.83 -22.99 -3.22
C VAL A 158 -36.33 -23.26 -4.65
N GLY A 159 -35.43 -23.29 -5.63
CA GLY A 159 -35.72 -23.56 -7.05
C GLY A 159 -36.27 -22.35 -7.80
N ASP A 160 -36.26 -22.42 -9.14
CA ASP A 160 -36.53 -21.30 -10.06
C ASP A 160 -37.94 -20.67 -9.94
N SER A 161 -38.87 -21.35 -9.25
CA SER A 161 -40.25 -20.89 -9.07
C SER A 161 -40.40 -19.79 -8.01
N THR A 162 -39.39 -19.58 -7.16
CA THR A 162 -39.44 -18.60 -6.06
C THR A 162 -38.36 -17.56 -6.24
N LYS A 163 -38.73 -16.28 -6.32
CA LYS A 163 -37.75 -15.19 -6.49
C LYS A 163 -37.05 -14.87 -5.18
N VAL A 164 -35.73 -14.78 -5.19
CA VAL A 164 -34.94 -14.35 -4.02
C VAL A 164 -34.69 -12.85 -4.10
N LEU A 165 -35.05 -12.11 -3.05
CA LEU A 165 -34.80 -10.68 -2.93
C LEU A 165 -33.78 -10.45 -1.82
N VAL A 166 -32.66 -9.80 -2.16
CA VAL A 166 -31.52 -9.61 -1.26
C VAL A 166 -31.53 -8.20 -0.66
N ARG A 167 -31.53 -8.11 0.67
CA ARG A 167 -31.36 -6.88 1.46
C ARG A 167 -30.31 -7.09 2.56
N LEU A 168 -29.18 -7.68 2.18
CA LEU A 168 -28.02 -7.86 3.04
C LEU A 168 -27.20 -6.57 3.11
N LYS A 169 -26.63 -6.29 4.29
CA LYS A 169 -25.72 -5.16 4.52
C LYS A 169 -24.32 -5.70 4.84
N THR A 170 -23.27 -5.09 4.32
CA THR A 170 -21.90 -5.45 4.71
C THR A 170 -21.55 -4.77 6.05
N ALA A 171 -20.95 -5.53 6.97
CA ALA A 171 -20.48 -5.03 8.25
C ALA A 171 -19.25 -4.13 8.07
N THR A 172 -19.50 -2.87 7.70
CA THR A 172 -18.49 -1.82 7.43
C THR A 172 -17.83 -1.93 6.05
N PRO A 173 -17.79 -0.84 5.27
CA PRO A 173 -16.99 -0.81 4.06
C PRO A 173 -15.51 -1.06 4.37
N LEU A 174 -14.92 -2.08 3.74
CA LEU A 174 -13.50 -2.41 3.88
C LEU A 174 -12.65 -1.36 3.18
N GLN A 175 -11.81 -0.68 3.94
CA GLN A 175 -10.90 0.35 3.43
C GLN A 175 -9.47 -0.15 3.46
N VAL A 176 -8.74 0.06 2.36
CA VAL A 176 -7.35 -0.32 2.21
C VAL A 176 -6.51 0.95 2.14
N ASN A 177 -5.51 1.07 3.00
CA ASN A 177 -4.45 2.07 2.86
C ASN A 177 -3.28 1.43 2.11
N LEU A 178 -2.87 2.03 1.00
CA LEU A 178 -1.70 1.61 0.25
C LEU A 178 -0.54 2.56 0.55
N GLN A 179 0.58 2.00 0.99
CA GLN A 179 1.85 2.70 1.08
C GLN A 179 2.75 2.23 -0.06
N VAL A 180 3.32 3.17 -0.81
CA VAL A 180 4.32 2.87 -1.84
C VAL A 180 5.63 3.53 -1.43
N LYS A 181 6.75 2.87 -1.68
CA LYS A 181 8.10 3.40 -1.45
C LYS A 181 8.86 3.36 -2.76
N PHE A 182 9.30 4.51 -3.22
CA PHE A 182 10.25 4.67 -4.30
C PHE A 182 11.60 4.98 -3.69
N ALA A 183 12.56 4.06 -3.83
CA ALA A 183 13.93 4.28 -3.40
C ALA A 183 14.83 4.28 -4.64
N GLU A 184 15.52 5.38 -4.88
CA GLU A 184 16.50 5.50 -5.94
C GLU A 184 17.85 5.97 -5.42
N VAL A 185 18.91 5.40 -5.95
CA VAL A 185 20.30 5.81 -5.70
C VAL A 185 20.99 5.96 -7.05
N SER A 186 21.53 7.14 -7.33
CA SER A 186 22.36 7.41 -8.49
C SER A 186 23.77 7.78 -8.05
N ARG A 187 24.77 7.06 -8.58
CA ARG A 187 26.19 7.26 -8.32
C ARG A 187 26.85 7.66 -9.63
N SER A 188 27.63 8.73 -9.61
CA SER A 188 28.52 9.09 -10.72
C SER A 188 29.96 9.11 -10.23
N PHE A 189 30.85 8.49 -10.98
CA PHE A 189 32.27 8.46 -10.74
C PHE A 189 32.99 8.89 -12.00
N ILE A 190 33.71 10.00 -11.95
CA ILE A 190 34.53 10.49 -13.06
C ILE A 190 35.97 10.52 -12.58
N LYS A 191 36.89 9.97 -13.37
CA LYS A 191 38.32 10.02 -13.14
C LYS A 191 39.03 10.36 -14.43
N ASN A 192 39.74 11.48 -14.44
CA ASN A 192 40.51 11.97 -15.57
C ASN A 192 41.97 12.11 -15.16
N ILE A 193 42.85 11.55 -15.98
CA ILE A 193 44.30 11.72 -15.86
C ILE A 193 44.80 12.11 -17.25
N GLY A 194 45.33 13.32 -17.38
CA GLY A 194 45.85 13.84 -18.65
C GLY A 194 47.23 14.42 -18.49
N VAL A 195 48.08 14.26 -19.51
CA VAL A 195 49.39 14.89 -19.58
C VAL A 195 49.42 15.76 -20.83
N ASN A 196 49.91 16.98 -20.70
CA ASN A 196 50.18 17.85 -21.84
C ASN A 196 51.61 18.37 -21.77
N LEU A 197 52.30 18.35 -22.90
CA LEU A 197 53.65 18.86 -23.07
C LEU A 197 53.69 19.66 -24.36
N THR A 198 54.09 20.91 -24.29
CA THR A 198 54.19 21.79 -25.46
C THR A 198 55.58 22.40 -25.46
N ASN A 199 56.22 22.47 -26.64
CA ASN A 199 57.44 23.24 -26.80
C ASN A 199 57.30 24.34 -27.85
N ARG A 200 58.14 25.37 -27.72
CA ARG A 200 58.30 26.41 -28.73
C ARG A 200 59.77 26.82 -28.82
N ASP A 201 60.28 26.92 -30.03
CA ASP A 201 61.62 27.44 -30.29
C ASP A 201 61.50 28.82 -30.97
N ASN A 202 62.16 29.82 -30.39
CA ASN A 202 62.19 31.20 -30.88
C ASN A 202 63.53 31.54 -31.58
N SER A 203 64.45 30.57 -31.73
CA SER A 203 65.81 30.78 -32.25
C SER A 203 65.94 30.70 -33.79
N GLY A 204 64.83 30.72 -34.53
CA GLY A 204 64.80 30.73 -36.00
C GLY A 204 64.63 29.37 -36.67
N ASN A 205 64.91 28.27 -35.94
CA ASN A 205 64.52 26.92 -36.34
C ASN A 205 63.20 26.59 -35.65
N ASN A 206 62.09 26.61 -36.39
CA ASN A 206 60.74 26.37 -35.85
C ASN A 206 60.49 24.89 -35.48
N PHE A 207 61.29 24.32 -34.59
CA PHE A 207 61.05 22.98 -34.06
C PHE A 207 59.90 23.02 -33.06
N LEU A 208 58.73 22.56 -33.48
CA LEU A 208 57.52 22.49 -32.68
C LEU A 208 57.08 21.02 -32.51
N PHE A 209 56.86 20.64 -31.27
CA PHE A 209 56.31 19.37 -30.83
C PHE A 209 55.35 19.63 -29.67
N GLY A 210 54.27 18.86 -29.64
CA GLY A 210 53.24 19.00 -28.64
C GLY A 210 52.48 17.71 -28.44
N ILE A 211 52.36 17.29 -27.19
CA ILE A 211 51.42 16.27 -26.74
C ILE A 211 50.30 17.06 -26.06
N ALA A 212 49.16 17.20 -26.73
CA ALA A 212 48.00 17.92 -26.23
C ALA A 212 46.81 16.97 -26.20
N GLN A 213 46.75 16.10 -25.20
CA GLN A 213 45.73 15.04 -25.10
C GLN A 213 44.59 15.42 -24.14
N GLY A 214 44.54 16.70 -23.78
CA GLY A 214 43.50 17.31 -22.97
C GLY A 214 43.62 18.82 -23.06
N ARG A 215 43.55 19.50 -21.91
CA ARG A 215 43.68 20.96 -21.83
C ARG A 215 45.14 21.38 -21.94
N ALA A 216 45.56 21.84 -23.11
CA ALA A 216 46.91 22.34 -23.31
C ALA A 216 47.05 23.79 -22.83
N GLY A 217 48.19 24.07 -22.18
CA GLY A 217 48.68 25.44 -22.01
C GLY A 217 49.32 25.96 -23.29
N THR A 218 49.47 27.27 -23.37
CA THR A 218 50.03 27.95 -24.55
C THR A 218 51.35 28.63 -24.18
N ILE A 219 52.31 28.53 -25.09
CA ILE A 219 53.57 29.30 -25.03
C ILE A 219 53.47 30.40 -26.08
N THR A 220 53.48 31.66 -25.66
CA THR A 220 53.45 32.81 -26.57
C THR A 220 54.75 33.62 -26.46
N SER A 221 55.40 33.84 -27.59
CA SER A 221 56.56 34.71 -27.69
C SER A 221 56.11 36.12 -28.01
N ILE A 222 56.51 37.11 -27.22
CA ILE A 222 56.24 38.51 -27.53
C ILE A 222 57.21 38.93 -28.64
N PRO A 223 56.73 39.44 -29.79
CA PRO A 223 57.59 39.86 -30.89
C PRO A 223 58.68 40.81 -30.41
N GLU A 224 59.91 40.57 -30.84
CA GLU A 224 61.02 41.49 -30.61
C GLU A 224 60.76 42.79 -31.41
N VAL A 225 60.94 43.95 -30.77
CA VAL A 225 60.79 45.25 -31.45
C VAL A 225 62.14 45.62 -32.07
N ALA A 226 62.12 46.21 -33.26
CA ALA A 226 63.33 46.59 -34.00
C ALA A 226 64.31 47.42 -33.14
N ALA A 227 65.61 47.15 -33.30
CA ALA A 227 66.67 47.84 -32.58
C ALA A 227 66.53 49.37 -32.70
N GLY A 228 66.41 50.06 -31.56
CA GLY A 228 66.32 51.52 -31.48
C GLY A 228 64.97 52.10 -31.05
N THR A 229 63.91 51.29 -30.95
CA THR A 229 62.65 51.72 -30.33
C THR A 229 62.73 51.64 -28.80
N PRO A 230 62.16 52.60 -28.04
CA PRO A 230 62.11 52.50 -26.58
C PRO A 230 61.33 51.24 -26.15
N VAL A 231 62.00 50.39 -25.39
CA VAL A 231 61.45 49.12 -24.88
C VAL A 231 60.43 49.43 -23.79
N THR A 232 59.15 49.50 -24.16
CA THR A 232 58.04 49.61 -23.20
C THR A 232 57.60 48.20 -22.78
N ARG A 233 57.28 48.01 -21.49
CA ARG A 233 56.61 46.79 -21.04
C ARG A 233 55.19 46.78 -21.61
N ASP A 234 54.69 45.60 -21.98
CA ASP A 234 53.29 45.43 -22.36
C ASP A 234 52.35 45.62 -21.15
N ALA A 235 51.03 45.53 -21.39
CA ALA A 235 50.01 45.64 -20.33
C ALA A 235 50.13 44.57 -19.23
N ASN A 236 50.96 43.54 -19.44
CA ASN A 236 51.24 42.45 -18.50
C ASN A 236 52.62 42.59 -17.83
N GLY A 237 53.35 43.69 -18.07
CA GLY A 237 54.65 43.96 -17.45
C GLY A 237 55.83 43.21 -18.10
N LEU A 238 55.65 42.59 -19.26
CA LEU A 238 56.68 41.82 -19.96
C LEU A 238 57.46 42.68 -20.97
N LEU A 239 58.73 42.32 -21.17
CA LEU A 239 59.62 42.98 -22.14
C LEU A 239 59.45 42.33 -23.54
N PRO A 240 59.55 43.09 -24.64
CA PRO A 240 59.74 42.56 -25.98
C PRO A 240 60.81 41.48 -26.06
N GLY A 241 60.54 40.38 -26.77
CA GLY A 241 61.44 39.22 -26.86
C GLY A 241 61.34 38.24 -25.68
N SER A 242 60.47 38.47 -24.70
CA SER A 242 60.19 37.50 -23.63
C SER A 242 59.13 36.47 -24.02
N THR A 243 59.17 35.32 -23.36
CA THR A 243 58.19 34.24 -23.51
C THR A 243 57.21 34.25 -22.36
N LEU A 244 55.91 34.20 -22.67
CA LEU A 244 54.84 34.02 -21.72
C LEU A 244 54.39 32.55 -21.70
N PHE A 245 54.33 31.98 -20.51
CA PHE A 245 53.80 30.64 -20.28
C PHE A 245 52.39 30.75 -19.71
N GLN A 246 51.40 30.38 -20.50
CA GLN A 246 50.02 30.29 -20.05
C GLN A 246 49.69 28.83 -19.72
N PHE A 247 49.62 28.51 -18.43
CA PHE A 247 49.15 27.20 -17.99
C PHE A 247 47.68 26.97 -18.41
N PRO A 248 47.27 25.70 -18.60
CA PRO A 248 45.87 25.40 -18.88
C PRO A 248 44.99 26.00 -17.79
N THR A 249 43.86 26.58 -18.20
CA THR A 249 42.91 27.20 -17.27
C THR A 249 42.48 26.17 -16.22
N SER A 250 42.45 26.59 -14.95
CA SER A 250 42.09 25.70 -13.85
C SER A 250 40.75 25.02 -14.15
N PRO A 251 40.67 23.69 -14.03
CA PRO A 251 39.43 22.97 -14.25
C PRO A 251 38.29 23.50 -13.37
N THR A 252 37.05 23.48 -13.87
CA THR A 252 35.86 23.47 -12.98
C THR A 252 35.83 22.19 -12.13
N ILE A 253 36.47 21.11 -12.61
CA ILE A 253 36.57 19.80 -11.97
C ILE A 253 38.00 19.25 -12.16
N GLY A 254 38.80 19.24 -11.10
CA GLY A 254 40.16 18.68 -11.09
C GLY A 254 41.25 19.66 -10.67
N THR A 255 42.49 19.22 -10.77
CA THR A 255 43.71 19.95 -10.42
C THR A 255 44.69 19.85 -11.58
N ALA A 256 45.13 20.99 -12.10
CA ALA A 256 46.19 21.06 -13.09
C ALA A 256 47.50 21.47 -12.41
N LEU A 257 48.51 20.62 -12.50
CA LEU A 257 49.87 20.90 -12.04
C LEU A 257 50.73 21.23 -13.25
N GLY A 258 51.29 22.43 -13.30
CA GLY A 258 52.08 22.89 -14.44
C GLY A 258 53.51 23.27 -14.04
N VAL A 259 54.46 22.93 -14.91
CA VAL A 259 55.82 23.47 -14.87
C VAL A 259 56.15 24.05 -16.24
N ALA A 260 56.79 25.22 -16.26
CA ALA A 260 57.19 25.85 -17.50
C ALA A 260 58.55 26.53 -17.34
N GLY A 261 59.31 26.60 -18.42
CA GLY A 261 60.63 27.22 -18.42
C GLY A 261 61.38 26.98 -19.73
N ARG A 262 62.52 27.66 -19.87
CA ARG A 262 63.41 27.50 -21.02
C ARG A 262 64.47 26.45 -20.72
N TYR A 263 64.52 25.38 -21.51
CA TYR A 263 65.50 24.31 -21.40
C TYR A 263 66.12 24.04 -22.77
N PHE A 264 67.44 23.90 -22.82
CA PHE A 264 68.20 23.62 -24.06
C PHE A 264 67.89 24.57 -25.23
N GLY A 265 67.65 25.85 -24.94
CA GLY A 265 67.31 26.86 -25.95
C GLY A 265 65.83 26.93 -26.33
N THR A 266 65.04 25.93 -25.97
CA THR A 266 63.59 25.81 -26.26
C THR A 266 62.73 26.13 -25.03
N ASP A 267 61.59 26.78 -25.26
CA ASP A 267 60.58 27.00 -24.22
C ASP A 267 59.71 25.76 -24.10
N LEU A 268 59.60 25.20 -22.89
CA LEU A 268 58.79 24.02 -22.59
C LEU A 268 57.74 24.33 -21.54
N LEU A 269 56.53 23.79 -21.75
CA LEU A 269 55.43 23.81 -20.81
C LEU A 269 54.91 22.39 -20.67
N ALA A 270 55.04 21.82 -19.47
CA ALA A 270 54.46 20.54 -19.12
C ALA A 270 53.33 20.76 -18.11
N SER A 271 52.24 20.02 -18.26
CA SER A 271 51.13 20.04 -17.32
C SER A 271 50.54 18.65 -17.12
N LEU A 272 50.17 18.35 -15.88
CA LEU A 272 49.48 17.15 -15.44
C LEU A 272 48.11 17.53 -14.93
N ASP A 273 47.07 16.99 -15.56
CA ASP A 273 45.67 17.18 -15.20
C ASP A 273 45.17 15.96 -14.44
N LEU A 274 44.78 16.15 -13.18
CA LEU A 274 44.25 15.11 -12.31
C LEU A 274 42.86 15.51 -11.84
N GLY A 275 41.85 14.71 -12.17
CA GLY A 275 40.48 14.93 -11.72
C GLY A 275 39.87 13.64 -11.21
N GLU A 276 39.29 13.66 -10.01
CA GLU A 276 38.37 12.63 -9.54
C GLU A 276 37.12 13.31 -8.99
N ARG A 277 35.93 12.89 -9.46
CA ARG A 277 34.64 13.39 -8.99
C ARG A 277 33.75 12.22 -8.62
N LYS A 278 33.22 12.25 -7.39
CA LYS A 278 32.21 11.32 -6.89
C LYS A 278 30.91 12.08 -6.65
N GLY A 279 29.87 11.73 -7.39
CA GLY A 279 28.51 12.19 -7.14
C GLY A 279 27.67 11.05 -6.56
N LEU A 280 26.83 11.38 -5.59
CA LEU A 280 25.83 10.47 -5.03
C LEU A 280 24.54 11.26 -4.85
N VAL A 281 23.45 10.75 -5.40
CA VAL A 281 22.11 11.29 -5.22
C VAL A 281 21.23 10.16 -4.73
N SER A 282 20.45 10.40 -3.68
CA SER A 282 19.42 9.47 -3.22
C SER A 282 18.07 10.15 -3.18
N THR A 283 17.06 9.46 -3.70
CA THR A 283 15.67 9.92 -3.72
C THR A 283 14.81 8.89 -3.02
N LEU A 284 14.01 9.34 -2.05
CA LEU A 284 13.00 8.54 -1.37
C LEU A 284 11.64 9.24 -1.47
N ALA A 285 10.64 8.58 -2.05
CA ALA A 285 9.26 9.05 -2.05
C ALA A 285 8.33 7.98 -1.47
N ASN A 286 7.52 8.38 -0.49
CA ASN A 286 6.62 7.48 0.23
C ASN A 286 5.15 7.95 0.16
N PRO A 287 4.48 7.91 -1.01
CA PRO A 287 3.07 8.27 -1.07
C PRO A 287 2.21 7.24 -0.33
N ASN A 288 1.14 7.73 0.30
CA ASN A 288 0.11 6.90 0.90
C ASN A 288 -1.28 7.38 0.49
N LEU A 289 -2.22 6.46 0.34
CA LEU A 289 -3.61 6.79 0.01
C LEU A 289 -4.52 5.68 0.50
N THR A 290 -5.67 6.02 1.06
CA THR A 290 -6.72 5.06 1.44
C THR A 290 -7.85 5.07 0.43
N ALA A 291 -8.31 3.89 0.00
CA ALA A 291 -9.42 3.70 -0.92
C ALA A 291 -10.36 2.59 -0.42
N LEU A 292 -11.61 2.65 -0.88
CA LEU A 292 -12.60 1.61 -0.62
C LEU A 292 -12.30 0.37 -1.47
N SER A 293 -12.56 -0.83 -0.94
CA SER A 293 -12.50 -2.06 -1.74
C SER A 293 -13.42 -1.98 -2.96
N GLY A 294 -12.86 -2.21 -4.15
CA GLY A 294 -13.52 -2.13 -5.45
C GLY A 294 -13.42 -0.76 -6.12
N GLU A 295 -13.06 0.30 -5.39
CA GLU A 295 -13.04 1.68 -5.90
C GLU A 295 -11.64 2.18 -6.20
N THR A 296 -11.51 2.99 -7.26
CA THR A 296 -10.21 3.52 -7.66
C THR A 296 -9.85 4.78 -6.87
N GLY A 297 -8.75 4.74 -6.13
CA GLY A 297 -8.14 5.90 -5.48
C GLY A 297 -7.10 6.57 -6.37
N THR A 298 -7.05 7.90 -6.34
CA THR A 298 -6.00 8.69 -7.00
C THR A 298 -5.38 9.69 -6.02
N PHE A 299 -4.06 9.83 -6.08
CA PHE A 299 -3.29 10.81 -5.32
C PHE A 299 -2.25 11.44 -6.24
N LEU A 300 -2.16 12.76 -6.23
CA LEU A 300 -1.16 13.52 -6.96
C LEU A 300 -0.54 14.55 -6.01
N ALA A 301 0.79 14.54 -5.90
CA ALA A 301 1.56 15.55 -5.20
C ALA A 301 2.68 16.06 -6.10
N GLY A 302 2.57 17.31 -6.55
CA GLY A 302 3.50 17.88 -7.50
C GLY A 302 3.02 19.21 -8.07
N GLY A 303 3.35 19.48 -9.32
CA GLY A 303 2.98 20.72 -10.01
C GLY A 303 2.73 20.49 -11.49
N GLU A 304 2.50 21.57 -12.22
CA GLU A 304 2.27 21.56 -13.66
C GLU A 304 3.35 22.40 -14.35
N ILE A 305 3.94 21.85 -15.42
CA ILE A 305 4.86 22.58 -16.28
C ILE A 305 4.12 23.10 -17.52
N PRO A 306 4.18 24.41 -17.82
CA PRO A 306 3.65 24.96 -19.06
C PRO A 306 4.60 24.63 -20.23
N ILE A 307 4.07 23.98 -21.26
CA ILE A 307 4.77 23.64 -22.50
C ILE A 307 4.21 24.52 -23.62
N PRO A 308 4.99 25.46 -24.19
CA PRO A 308 4.54 26.25 -25.33
C PRO A 308 4.50 25.38 -26.58
N ILE A 309 3.32 25.32 -27.22
CA ILE A 309 3.12 24.69 -28.52
C ILE A 309 2.88 25.79 -29.55
N SER A 310 3.60 25.73 -30.68
CA SER A 310 3.36 26.66 -31.79
C SER A 310 2.08 26.23 -32.50
N GLN A 311 1.03 27.02 -32.38
CA GLN A 311 -0.11 26.99 -33.28
C GLN A 311 0.30 27.76 -34.55
N GLY A 312 -0.24 27.42 -35.73
CA GLY A 312 0.12 28.07 -37.00
C GLY A 312 -0.02 29.61 -36.95
N LEU A 313 0.62 30.31 -37.89
CA LEU A 313 0.64 31.79 -37.97
C LEU A 313 1.34 32.52 -36.80
N GLY A 314 2.20 31.84 -36.03
CA GLY A 314 2.99 32.46 -34.96
C GLY A 314 2.24 32.61 -33.63
N ALA A 315 1.08 31.97 -33.47
CA ALA A 315 0.38 31.89 -32.20
C ALA A 315 1.05 30.85 -31.27
N VAL A 316 1.29 31.21 -30.01
CA VAL A 316 1.79 30.28 -28.98
C VAL A 316 0.64 29.90 -28.07
N SER A 317 0.30 28.61 -28.03
CA SER A 317 -0.60 28.06 -27.01
C SER A 317 0.22 27.38 -25.92
N VAL A 318 -0.32 27.27 -24.71
CA VAL A 318 0.36 26.68 -23.56
C VAL A 318 -0.39 25.43 -23.13
N GLU A 319 0.30 24.28 -23.15
CA GLU A 319 -0.21 23.01 -22.65
C GLU A 319 0.41 22.71 -21.28
N TYR A 320 -0.42 22.44 -20.27
CA TYR A 320 0.07 22.12 -18.93
C TYR A 320 0.25 20.61 -18.78
N LYS A 321 1.45 20.19 -18.38
CA LYS A 321 1.74 18.78 -18.08
C LYS A 321 2.07 18.59 -16.61
N GLN A 322 1.38 17.67 -15.95
CA GLN A 322 1.59 17.36 -14.54
C GLN A 322 2.91 16.62 -14.32
N TYR A 323 3.60 16.94 -13.23
CA TYR A 323 4.76 16.22 -12.73
C TYR A 323 4.72 16.11 -11.21
N GLY A 324 5.53 15.22 -10.64
CA GLY A 324 5.56 14.88 -9.23
C GLY A 324 5.24 13.42 -8.98
N ILE A 325 4.69 13.13 -7.81
CA ILE A 325 4.35 11.77 -7.36
C ILE A 325 2.87 11.54 -7.61
N SER A 326 2.54 10.53 -8.41
CA SER A 326 1.17 10.11 -8.70
C SER A 326 1.00 8.66 -8.27
N LEU A 327 -0.10 8.38 -7.58
CA LEU A 327 -0.49 7.04 -7.17
C LEU A 327 -1.94 6.81 -7.57
N VAL A 328 -2.15 5.87 -8.49
CA VAL A 328 -3.48 5.38 -8.85
C VAL A 328 -3.54 3.91 -8.48
N TYR A 329 -4.56 3.50 -7.74
CA TYR A 329 -4.77 2.09 -7.46
C TYR A 329 -6.23 1.73 -7.20
N THR A 330 -6.55 0.46 -7.43
CA THR A 330 -7.86 -0.13 -7.16
C THR A 330 -7.64 -1.36 -6.26
N PRO A 331 -7.99 -1.33 -4.98
CA PRO A 331 -7.90 -2.48 -4.09
C PRO A 331 -9.14 -3.35 -4.21
N THR A 332 -9.01 -4.65 -3.98
CA THR A 332 -10.12 -5.59 -3.86
C THR A 332 -9.78 -6.59 -2.76
N VAL A 333 -10.55 -6.57 -1.68
CA VAL A 333 -10.38 -7.50 -0.55
C VAL A 333 -11.10 -8.81 -0.88
N LEU A 334 -10.38 -9.91 -0.74
CA LEU A 334 -10.84 -11.28 -1.01
C LEU A 334 -11.33 -11.97 0.27
N SER A 335 -12.04 -13.09 0.13
CA SER A 335 -12.61 -13.89 1.23
C SER A 335 -11.59 -14.48 2.19
N ASP A 336 -10.37 -14.74 1.72
CA ASP A 336 -9.26 -15.22 2.54
C ASP A 336 -8.52 -14.11 3.31
N GLY A 337 -8.99 -12.86 3.23
CA GLY A 337 -8.39 -11.70 3.88
C GLY A 337 -7.17 -11.14 3.13
N ARG A 338 -6.88 -11.63 1.92
CA ARG A 338 -5.89 -11.03 1.03
C ARG A 338 -6.47 -9.85 0.27
N ILE A 339 -5.57 -9.04 -0.27
CA ILE A 339 -5.88 -7.80 -0.95
C ILE A 339 -5.26 -7.90 -2.35
N SER A 340 -6.10 -8.06 -3.35
CA SER A 340 -5.71 -7.90 -4.75
C SER A 340 -5.65 -6.40 -5.06
N LEU A 341 -4.57 -5.96 -5.67
CA LEU A 341 -4.30 -4.56 -5.94
C LEU A 341 -3.91 -4.40 -7.40
N ARG A 342 -4.67 -3.61 -8.17
CA ARG A 342 -4.18 -3.04 -9.43
C ARG A 342 -3.54 -1.70 -9.12
N VAL A 343 -2.23 -1.57 -9.32
CA VAL A 343 -1.45 -0.39 -8.94
C VAL A 343 -0.77 0.24 -10.14
N ARG A 344 -0.76 1.56 -10.20
CA ARG A 344 -0.01 2.37 -11.17
C ARG A 344 0.67 3.56 -10.47
N PRO A 345 1.76 3.31 -9.72
CA PRO A 345 2.50 4.38 -9.10
C PRO A 345 3.49 5.01 -10.10
N GLU A 346 3.68 6.32 -9.98
CA GLU A 346 4.54 7.12 -10.85
C GLU A 346 5.26 8.21 -10.06
N VAL A 347 6.54 8.40 -10.35
CA VAL A 347 7.34 9.54 -9.89
C VAL A 347 7.93 10.22 -11.10
N SER A 348 7.67 11.52 -11.22
CA SER A 348 8.21 12.37 -12.28
C SER A 348 8.90 13.59 -11.68
N GLN A 349 10.06 13.92 -12.23
CA GLN A 349 10.91 15.01 -11.79
C GLN A 349 11.36 15.83 -12.99
N LEU A 350 11.47 17.14 -12.79
CA LEU A 350 12.07 18.04 -13.79
C LEU A 350 13.57 17.75 -13.90
N THR A 351 14.07 17.69 -15.12
CA THR A 351 15.49 17.50 -15.43
C THR A 351 15.94 18.47 -16.51
N SER A 352 17.19 18.92 -16.42
CA SER A 352 17.85 19.67 -17.49
C SER A 352 18.41 18.75 -18.59
N ALA A 353 18.56 17.46 -18.31
CA ALA A 353 19.02 16.48 -19.30
C ALA A 353 17.93 16.26 -20.36
N GLY A 354 18.19 16.68 -21.60
CA GLY A 354 17.19 16.66 -22.69
C GLY A 354 16.26 17.87 -22.70
N ALA A 355 16.56 18.94 -21.97
CA ALA A 355 15.83 20.21 -22.05
C ALA A 355 15.94 20.82 -23.47
N VAL A 356 14.88 21.48 -23.91
CA VAL A 356 14.81 22.12 -25.24
C VAL A 356 14.70 23.63 -25.05
N THR A 357 15.48 24.40 -25.81
CA THR A 357 15.41 25.86 -25.81
C THR A 357 14.64 26.35 -27.02
N ILE A 358 13.52 27.02 -26.80
CA ILE A 358 12.67 27.61 -27.85
C ILE A 358 12.52 29.11 -27.56
N GLY A 359 12.91 29.97 -28.51
CA GLY A 359 12.74 31.42 -28.39
C GLY A 359 13.42 32.05 -27.15
N GLY A 360 14.55 31.49 -26.71
CA GLY A 360 15.28 31.95 -25.51
C GLY A 360 14.73 31.43 -24.17
N THR A 361 13.61 30.67 -24.18
CA THR A 361 13.07 30.01 -22.99
C THR A 361 13.50 28.53 -22.97
N THR A 362 14.12 28.09 -21.88
CA THR A 362 14.53 26.68 -21.71
C THR A 362 13.42 25.90 -21.03
N ILE A 363 12.87 24.91 -21.74
CA ILE A 363 11.84 24.02 -21.24
C ILE A 363 12.54 22.76 -20.71
N PRO A 364 12.53 22.49 -19.38
CA PRO A 364 13.12 21.29 -18.83
C PRO A 364 12.37 20.04 -19.29
N ALA A 365 13.10 18.93 -19.41
CA ALA A 365 12.50 17.62 -19.68
C ALA A 365 11.97 16.98 -18.39
N LEU A 366 11.23 15.88 -18.54
CA LEU A 366 10.69 15.09 -17.43
C LEU A 366 11.36 13.72 -17.39
N THR A 367 11.94 13.37 -16.24
CA THR A 367 12.34 11.99 -15.96
C THR A 367 11.20 11.32 -15.22
N THR A 368 10.59 10.29 -15.82
CA THR A 368 9.44 9.58 -15.28
C THR A 368 9.79 8.13 -14.96
N ARG A 369 9.40 7.67 -13.77
CA ARG A 369 9.51 6.30 -13.30
C ARG A 369 8.10 5.81 -12.99
N ARG A 370 7.60 4.83 -13.75
CA ARG A 370 6.23 4.32 -13.63
C ARG A 370 6.25 2.79 -13.70
N ALA A 371 5.40 2.16 -12.90
CA ALA A 371 5.06 0.74 -13.02
C ALA A 371 3.54 0.59 -13.12
N GLU A 372 3.05 -0.43 -13.81
CA GLU A 372 1.63 -0.84 -13.76
C GLU A 372 1.60 -2.35 -13.60
N THR A 373 0.96 -2.83 -12.52
CA THR A 373 0.86 -4.27 -12.25
C THR A 373 -0.35 -4.58 -11.37
N THR A 374 -0.72 -5.86 -11.35
CA THR A 374 -1.71 -6.40 -10.41
C THR A 374 -1.01 -7.41 -9.51
N VAL A 375 -1.15 -7.25 -8.19
CA VAL A 375 -0.51 -8.13 -7.20
C VAL A 375 -1.46 -8.42 -6.04
N GLU A 376 -1.29 -9.57 -5.41
CA GLU A 376 -2.09 -9.99 -4.27
C GLU A 376 -1.21 -10.11 -3.03
N LEU A 377 -1.62 -9.44 -1.95
CA LEU A 377 -0.84 -9.32 -0.72
C LEU A 377 -1.75 -9.40 0.50
N GLY A 378 -1.28 -9.97 1.60
CA GLY A 378 -1.93 -9.82 2.89
C GLY A 378 -1.77 -8.42 3.48
N SER A 379 -2.64 -8.04 4.41
CA SER A 379 -2.51 -6.78 5.16
C SER A 379 -1.17 -6.73 5.91
N GLY A 380 -0.41 -5.65 5.71
CA GLY A 380 0.92 -5.42 6.27
C GLY A 380 2.08 -6.10 5.53
N GLN A 381 1.82 -6.89 4.49
CA GLN A 381 2.89 -7.54 3.72
C GLN A 381 3.48 -6.60 2.67
N SER A 382 4.81 -6.53 2.60
CA SER A 382 5.50 -5.74 1.60
C SER A 382 5.89 -6.57 0.37
N PHE A 383 5.79 -5.98 -0.82
CA PHE A 383 6.21 -6.62 -2.06
C PHE A 383 6.91 -5.63 -2.99
N MET A 384 8.05 -6.06 -3.54
CA MET A 384 8.77 -5.31 -4.56
C MET A 384 8.08 -5.53 -5.90
N ILE A 385 7.48 -4.48 -6.47
CA ILE A 385 6.76 -4.57 -7.75
C ILE A 385 7.63 -4.20 -8.95
N ALA A 386 8.73 -3.48 -8.72
CA ALA A 386 9.67 -3.12 -9.78
C ALA A 386 11.06 -2.87 -9.20
N GLY A 387 12.08 -3.15 -10.00
CA GLY A 387 13.47 -2.84 -9.73
C GLY A 387 14.22 -2.54 -11.04
N LEU A 388 15.20 -1.64 -10.97
CA LEU A 388 16.10 -1.33 -12.08
C LEU A 388 17.50 -1.14 -11.52
N LEU A 389 18.47 -1.82 -12.12
CA LEU A 389 19.90 -1.56 -11.94
C LEU A 389 20.45 -1.18 -13.31
N GLN A 390 20.90 0.05 -13.45
CA GLN A 390 21.56 0.56 -14.64
C GLN A 390 23.00 0.86 -14.30
N ASN A 391 23.93 0.38 -15.13
CA ASN A 391 25.34 0.68 -14.99
C ASN A 391 25.93 1.04 -16.35
N ASN A 392 26.42 2.26 -16.49
CA ASN A 392 27.03 2.78 -17.70
C ASN A 392 28.52 3.05 -17.44
N HIS A 393 29.39 2.35 -18.19
CA HIS A 393 30.83 2.54 -18.14
C HIS A 393 31.31 3.14 -19.45
N ASN A 394 31.89 4.33 -19.39
CA ASN A 394 32.55 4.97 -20.51
C ASN A 394 34.05 5.11 -20.20
N ASN A 395 34.88 4.46 -20.99
CA ASN A 395 36.33 4.52 -20.87
C ASN A 395 36.91 5.07 -22.17
N SER A 396 37.46 6.27 -22.12
CA SER A 396 38.09 6.94 -23.25
C SER A 396 39.59 7.07 -23.00
N ILE A 397 40.38 6.64 -23.98
CA ILE A 397 41.83 6.78 -23.93
C ILE A 397 42.25 7.54 -25.18
N THR A 398 42.85 8.71 -24.98
CA THR A 398 43.44 9.52 -26.05
C THR A 398 44.95 9.40 -25.92
N GLN A 399 45.64 8.92 -26.95
CA GLN A 399 47.08 8.69 -26.87
C GLN A 399 47.84 9.10 -28.13
N ALA A 400 49.15 9.30 -28.00
CA ALA A 400 50.02 9.62 -29.13
C ALA A 400 50.37 8.30 -29.81
N PRO A 401 50.21 8.19 -31.15
CA PRO A 401 50.50 6.95 -31.86
C PRO A 401 51.97 6.55 -31.65
N GLY A 402 52.21 5.27 -31.31
CA GLY A 402 53.53 4.73 -30.99
C GLY A 402 54.01 5.01 -29.55
N LEU A 403 54.08 6.29 -29.14
CA LEU A 403 54.61 6.67 -27.82
C LEU A 403 53.68 6.30 -26.65
N GLY A 404 52.36 6.25 -26.88
CA GLY A 404 51.38 5.88 -25.85
C GLY A 404 51.42 4.40 -25.46
N ASP A 405 51.91 3.53 -26.35
CA ASP A 405 51.95 2.07 -26.15
C ASP A 405 53.26 1.60 -25.48
N VAL A 406 54.23 2.50 -25.25
CA VAL A 406 55.50 2.18 -24.58
C VAL A 406 55.25 1.79 -23.11
N PRO A 407 55.73 0.63 -22.63
CA PRO A 407 55.58 0.24 -21.23
C PRO A 407 56.17 1.29 -20.28
N VAL A 408 55.48 1.57 -19.17
CA VAL A 408 55.86 2.56 -18.14
C VAL A 408 55.83 4.02 -18.63
N LEU A 409 56.52 4.35 -19.71
CA LEU A 409 56.66 5.71 -20.22
C LEU A 409 55.43 6.19 -21.01
N GLY A 410 54.68 5.28 -21.64
CA GLY A 410 53.49 5.63 -22.43
C GLY A 410 52.37 6.27 -21.62
N ALA A 411 52.39 6.10 -20.29
CA ALA A 411 51.49 6.82 -19.37
C ALA A 411 51.66 8.36 -19.44
N LEU A 412 52.83 8.86 -19.84
CA LEU A 412 53.10 10.29 -20.05
C LEU A 412 52.58 10.80 -21.41
N PHE A 413 52.25 9.88 -22.31
CA PHE A 413 51.81 10.14 -23.68
C PHE A 413 50.40 9.62 -23.92
N ARG A 414 49.61 9.42 -22.86
CA ARG A 414 48.18 9.08 -22.92
C ARG A 414 47.37 9.86 -21.87
N SER A 415 46.14 10.16 -22.23
CA SER A 415 45.09 10.73 -21.41
C SER A 415 44.02 9.66 -21.23
N ASN A 416 43.65 9.37 -19.98
CA ASN A 416 42.63 8.39 -19.64
C ASN A 416 41.46 9.10 -18.95
N GLY A 417 40.29 9.03 -19.57
CA GLY A 417 39.01 9.46 -19.03
C GLY A 417 38.15 8.25 -18.70
N PHE A 418 37.87 8.05 -17.42
CA PHE A 418 36.98 7.00 -16.93
C PHE A 418 35.73 7.63 -16.32
N GLN A 419 34.57 7.24 -16.82
CA GLN A 419 33.27 7.65 -16.29
C GLN A 419 32.42 6.40 -16.03
N ARG A 420 31.85 6.33 -14.82
CA ARG A 420 30.92 5.28 -14.39
C ARG A 420 29.69 5.93 -13.78
N ASP A 421 28.53 5.64 -14.34
CA ASP A 421 27.23 6.09 -13.86
C ASP A 421 26.38 4.86 -13.50
N GLU A 422 26.02 4.74 -12.22
CA GLU A 422 25.20 3.65 -11.68
C GLU A 422 23.88 4.22 -11.15
N THR A 423 22.76 3.61 -11.51
CA THR A 423 21.43 3.98 -11.00
C THR A 423 20.69 2.74 -10.54
N GLU A 424 20.24 2.76 -9.29
CA GLU A 424 19.45 1.72 -8.65
C GLU A 424 18.08 2.30 -8.30
N LEU A 425 17.01 1.65 -8.73
CA LEU A 425 15.63 2.01 -8.40
C LEU A 425 14.90 0.77 -7.89
N VAL A 426 14.13 0.95 -6.82
CA VAL A 426 13.22 -0.07 -6.30
C VAL A 426 11.88 0.58 -5.98
N ILE A 427 10.80 -0.09 -6.37
CA ILE A 427 9.42 0.28 -6.01
C ILE A 427 8.83 -0.84 -5.16
N VAL A 428 8.49 -0.53 -3.91
CA VAL A 428 7.89 -1.45 -2.95
C VAL A 428 6.50 -0.96 -2.58
N ILE A 429 5.53 -1.86 -2.48
CA ILE A 429 4.19 -1.54 -1.98
C ILE A 429 3.88 -2.31 -0.71
N THR A 430 2.99 -1.77 0.12
CA THR A 430 2.50 -2.43 1.35
C THR A 430 1.07 -1.98 1.61
N PRO A 431 0.06 -2.85 1.46
CA PRO A 431 -1.32 -2.52 1.79
C PRO A 431 -1.61 -2.77 3.27
N TYR A 432 -2.56 -2.03 3.83
CA TYR A 432 -3.09 -2.21 5.17
C TYR A 432 -4.61 -2.13 5.12
N LEU A 433 -5.29 -3.08 5.76
CA LEU A 433 -6.70 -2.92 6.07
C LEU A 433 -6.83 -1.93 7.23
N VAL A 434 -7.54 -0.83 7.03
CA VAL A 434 -7.64 0.27 8.00
C VAL A 434 -9.08 0.52 8.41
N LYS A 435 -9.25 1.02 9.64
CA LYS A 435 -10.53 1.46 10.19
C LYS A 435 -10.51 2.97 10.38
N PRO A 436 -11.64 3.66 10.17
CA PRO A 436 -11.73 5.09 10.49
C PRO A 436 -11.58 5.32 12.00
N VAL A 437 -10.96 6.44 12.35
CA VAL A 437 -10.80 6.92 13.73
C VAL A 437 -11.63 8.19 13.95
N ASN A 438 -11.85 8.58 15.21
CA ASN A 438 -12.55 9.83 15.51
C ASN A 438 -11.71 11.04 15.07
N ALA A 439 -12.36 12.13 14.66
CA ALA A 439 -11.66 13.32 14.17
C ALA A 439 -10.66 13.91 15.19
N ASN A 440 -10.98 13.82 16.49
CA ASN A 440 -10.12 14.33 17.57
C ASN A 440 -8.84 13.50 17.78
N GLU A 441 -8.73 12.32 17.16
CA GLU A 441 -7.53 11.48 17.19
C GLU A 441 -6.59 11.77 16.01
N ILE A 442 -7.04 12.56 15.02
CA ILE A 442 -6.24 12.97 13.87
C ILE A 442 -5.43 14.21 14.24
N VAL A 443 -4.10 14.08 14.30
CA VAL A 443 -3.19 15.21 14.49
C VAL A 443 -2.72 15.72 13.13
N LEU A 444 -3.02 16.97 12.82
CA LEU A 444 -2.57 17.63 11.60
C LEU A 444 -1.16 18.24 11.79
N PRO A 445 -0.37 18.38 10.70
CA PRO A 445 0.90 19.10 10.75
C PRO A 445 0.77 20.55 11.26
N THR A 446 -0.43 21.12 11.15
CA THR A 446 -0.77 22.49 11.57
C THR A 446 -1.15 22.62 13.04
N ASP A 447 -1.45 21.54 13.76
CA ASP A 447 -2.01 21.63 15.12
C ASP A 447 -1.00 22.17 16.14
N GLY A 448 0.29 22.07 15.85
CA GLY A 448 1.37 22.68 16.63
C GLY A 448 1.72 24.12 16.24
N TYR A 449 1.12 24.65 15.16
CA TYR A 449 1.45 25.98 14.66
C TYR A 449 0.67 27.07 15.41
N LYS A 450 1.41 27.92 16.14
CA LYS A 450 0.88 29.19 16.67
C LYS A 450 1.60 30.34 15.99
N ALA A 451 0.83 31.25 15.39
CA ALA A 451 1.38 32.47 14.81
C ALA A 451 2.16 33.24 15.90
N PRO A 452 3.42 33.65 15.64
CA PRO A 452 4.19 34.41 16.61
C PRO A 452 3.53 35.76 16.88
N SER A 453 3.61 36.25 18.12
CA SER A 453 3.15 37.61 18.44
C SER A 453 4.12 38.63 17.86
N ASP A 454 3.67 39.88 17.65
CA ASP A 454 4.51 40.93 17.07
C ASP A 454 5.79 41.17 17.87
N LEU A 455 5.74 41.02 19.20
CA LEU A 455 6.90 41.14 20.08
C LEU A 455 7.89 39.99 19.85
N ASP A 456 7.42 38.77 19.61
CA ASP A 456 8.31 37.64 19.31
C ASP A 456 8.90 37.70 17.90
N ARG A 457 8.13 38.20 16.94
CA ARG A 457 8.59 38.38 15.56
C ARG A 457 9.65 39.48 15.48
N VAL A 458 9.44 40.61 16.17
CA VAL A 458 10.31 41.79 16.08
C VAL A 458 11.51 41.70 17.03
N PHE A 459 11.33 41.14 18.24
CA PHE A 459 12.35 41.15 19.28
C PHE A 459 13.11 39.83 19.41
N LEU A 460 12.42 38.69 19.25
CA LEU A 460 13.03 37.36 19.36
C LEU A 460 13.38 36.75 17.98
N GLY A 461 12.96 37.37 16.88
CA GLY A 461 13.23 36.88 15.52
C GLY A 461 12.61 35.52 15.21
N THR A 462 11.67 35.03 16.04
CA THR A 462 11.07 33.71 15.86
C THR A 462 9.90 33.78 14.90
N LEU A 463 9.96 33.00 13.82
CA LEU A 463 8.92 32.92 12.79
C LEU A 463 7.78 31.96 13.15
N SER A 464 7.93 31.16 14.22
CA SER A 464 6.90 30.25 14.73
C SER A 464 7.16 29.94 16.21
N ARG A 465 6.11 29.93 17.03
CA ARG A 465 6.16 29.39 18.40
C ARG A 465 5.55 27.99 18.38
N GLY A 466 6.36 26.98 18.08
CA GLY A 466 5.95 25.58 18.13
C GLY A 466 6.22 24.97 19.51
N ALA A 467 5.23 24.33 20.11
CA ALA A 467 5.47 23.41 21.22
C ALA A 467 6.16 22.17 20.66
N ASP A 468 7.24 21.72 21.31
CA ASP A 468 7.96 20.51 20.97
C ASP A 468 6.99 19.32 20.85
N ASN A 469 7.17 18.54 19.77
CA ASN A 469 6.42 17.35 19.37
C ASN A 469 5.53 16.73 20.46
N ALA A 470 4.22 16.98 20.40
CA ALA A 470 3.26 16.04 20.96
C ALA A 470 3.47 14.69 20.27
N ASP A 471 3.62 13.63 21.07
CA ASP A 471 3.85 12.27 20.61
C ASP A 471 2.76 11.88 19.62
N ARG A 472 3.14 11.72 18.34
CA ARG A 472 2.18 11.57 17.25
C ARG A 472 1.61 10.15 17.29
N PRO A 473 0.27 9.96 17.24
CA PRO A 473 -0.30 8.64 17.11
C PRO A 473 0.20 8.02 15.81
N LYS A 474 1.01 6.97 15.94
CA LYS A 474 1.49 6.17 14.80
C LYS A 474 0.40 5.17 14.43
N PRO A 475 0.27 4.78 13.15
CA PRO A 475 -0.61 3.68 12.76
C PRO A 475 -0.28 2.45 13.62
N SER A 476 -1.25 1.99 14.41
CA SER A 476 -1.12 0.76 15.19
C SER A 476 -1.86 -0.36 14.46
N VAL A 477 -1.21 -1.53 14.40
CA VAL A 477 -1.85 -2.72 13.86
C VAL A 477 -2.78 -3.25 14.95
N ALA A 478 -4.02 -3.57 14.61
CA ALA A 478 -4.91 -4.26 15.54
C ALA A 478 -4.23 -5.57 15.98
N PRO A 479 -4.20 -5.90 17.29
CA PRO A 479 -3.59 -7.14 17.74
C PRO A 479 -4.28 -8.31 17.04
N SER A 480 -3.50 -9.15 16.35
CA SER A 480 -4.00 -10.42 15.84
C SER A 480 -4.48 -11.23 17.03
N SER A 481 -5.74 -11.70 16.97
CA SER A 481 -6.25 -12.64 17.96
C SER A 481 -5.30 -13.83 18.04
N SER A 482 -4.97 -14.19 19.28
CA SER A 482 -4.07 -15.25 19.70
C SER A 482 -4.07 -16.48 18.78
N GLN A 483 -3.02 -16.66 17.99
CA GLN A 483 -2.61 -18.00 17.58
C GLN A 483 -2.20 -18.76 18.85
N PRO A 484 -2.70 -19.99 19.08
CA PRO A 484 -2.18 -20.85 20.12
C PRO A 484 -0.69 -21.11 19.85
N ALA A 485 0.18 -20.67 20.77
CA ALA A 485 1.59 -21.04 20.72
C ALA A 485 1.70 -22.55 20.93
N ILE A 486 1.84 -23.32 19.86
CA ILE A 486 2.32 -24.69 19.95
C ILE A 486 3.79 -24.62 20.36
N GLY A 487 4.08 -24.97 21.61
CA GLY A 487 5.45 -25.30 22.03
C GLY A 487 6.02 -24.63 23.28
N ALA A 488 5.24 -23.97 24.14
CA ALA A 488 5.75 -23.51 25.44
C ALA A 488 5.41 -24.51 26.55
N VAL A 489 6.18 -25.59 26.66
CA VAL A 489 6.21 -26.39 27.89
C VAL A 489 7.02 -25.65 28.95
N SER A 490 6.39 -25.37 30.09
CA SER A 490 7.06 -24.85 31.29
C SER A 490 8.05 -25.88 31.83
N PRO A 491 9.32 -25.54 32.13
CA PRO A 491 10.21 -26.47 32.81
C PRO A 491 9.86 -26.57 34.29
N LEU A 492 9.48 -27.78 34.73
CA LEU A 492 9.39 -28.16 36.14
C LEU A 492 10.81 -28.21 36.75
N PRO A 493 11.01 -27.79 38.02
CA PRO A 493 12.30 -27.90 38.69
C PRO A 493 12.58 -29.35 39.12
N LEU A 494 13.68 -29.92 38.60
CA LEU A 494 14.19 -31.25 38.97
C LEU A 494 15.09 -31.14 40.22
N GLY A 495 14.60 -31.65 41.35
CA GLY A 495 15.41 -32.04 42.52
C GLY A 495 15.31 -33.56 42.72
N PRO A 496 16.41 -34.30 42.92
CA PRO A 496 16.40 -35.77 42.81
C PRO A 496 16.04 -36.46 44.13
N ALA A 497 15.02 -37.33 44.10
CA ALA A 497 14.81 -38.38 45.08
C ALA A 497 15.33 -39.72 44.52
N GLN A 498 16.17 -40.38 45.32
CA GLN A 498 16.96 -41.58 45.00
C GLN A 498 16.12 -42.85 44.82
N ALA A 499 16.60 -43.77 43.98
CA ALA A 499 16.26 -45.20 44.01
C ALA A 499 17.56 -46.05 43.89
N PRO A 500 17.62 -47.28 44.46
CA PRO A 500 18.90 -47.90 44.87
C PRO A 500 19.49 -48.98 43.92
N ALA A 501 20.78 -49.27 44.20
CA ALA A 501 21.62 -50.44 43.84
C ALA A 501 22.23 -50.48 42.41
N PRO A 502 23.50 -50.92 42.20
CA PRO A 502 24.14 -52.09 42.84
C PRO A 502 25.59 -51.93 43.36
N MET A 503 26.06 -52.96 44.08
CA MET A 503 27.43 -53.17 44.56
C MET A 503 28.42 -53.43 43.41
N GLN A 504 29.63 -52.86 43.46
CA GLN A 504 30.90 -53.60 43.64
C GLN A 504 32.14 -52.67 43.55
N SER A 505 33.14 -53.01 44.40
CA SER A 505 34.60 -52.81 44.33
C SER A 505 35.13 -51.83 43.28
N GLY A 506 35.97 -50.84 43.60
CA GLY A 506 37.12 -50.93 44.49
C GLY A 506 38.38 -50.56 43.70
N ARG A 507 38.72 -49.27 43.78
CA ARG A 507 40.06 -48.63 43.74
C ARG A 507 40.98 -48.72 42.51
N ASP A 508 41.52 -47.52 42.29
CA ASP A 508 42.87 -47.13 41.87
C ASP A 508 43.12 -46.67 40.43
N GLU A 509 43.69 -45.46 40.42
CA GLU A 509 44.05 -44.57 39.33
C GLU A 509 45.20 -45.11 38.46
N VAL A 510 45.27 -44.64 37.19
CA VAL A 510 46.30 -43.70 36.70
C VAL A 510 46.40 -43.80 35.15
N LYS A 511 45.88 -42.74 34.49
CA LYS A 511 46.50 -41.92 33.42
C LYS A 511 47.14 -42.59 32.18
N ALA A 512 46.53 -42.39 31.00
CA ALA A 512 47.23 -42.08 29.74
C ALA A 512 46.24 -41.49 28.70
N VAL A 513 46.44 -40.23 28.27
CA VAL A 513 47.02 -39.80 26.97
C VAL A 513 45.99 -39.68 25.83
N VAL A 514 45.81 -38.43 25.40
CA VAL A 514 45.02 -37.94 24.26
C VAL A 514 45.65 -38.36 22.93
N PRO A 515 44.85 -38.54 21.87
CA PRO A 515 45.30 -38.09 20.55
C PRO A 515 44.29 -37.17 19.85
N ALA A 516 44.86 -36.13 19.23
CA ALA A 516 44.23 -35.14 18.37
C ALA A 516 43.83 -35.73 16.98
N PRO A 517 42.93 -35.07 16.23
CA PRO A 517 42.54 -35.52 14.89
C PRO A 517 43.63 -35.21 13.85
N ARG A 518 43.94 -36.21 13.01
CA ARG A 518 44.96 -36.16 11.95
C ARG A 518 44.48 -35.36 10.72
N LYS A 519 45.35 -34.44 10.27
CA LYS A 519 45.46 -33.97 8.87
C LYS A 519 46.00 -35.10 7.98
N GLY A 520 45.46 -35.24 6.78
CA GLY A 520 46.05 -36.01 5.67
C GLY A 520 46.19 -35.13 4.43
N LYS A 521 47.41 -35.05 3.88
CA LYS A 521 47.82 -34.33 2.66
C LYS A 521 48.04 -35.35 1.53
N ALA A 522 47.66 -34.95 0.31
CA ALA A 522 48.31 -35.15 -1.00
C ALA A 522 48.75 -36.54 -1.53
N SER A 523 48.25 -36.87 -2.73
CA SER A 523 48.95 -37.55 -3.86
C SER A 523 48.14 -37.28 -5.14
N SER A 524 48.57 -36.41 -6.06
CA SER A 524 49.40 -36.64 -7.25
C SER A 524 48.68 -37.22 -8.49
N SER A 525 48.97 -36.58 -9.63
CA SER A 525 48.89 -37.00 -11.04
C SER A 525 47.52 -37.24 -11.72
N ALA A 526 47.16 -36.34 -12.64
CA ALA A 526 46.83 -36.68 -14.03
C ALA A 526 46.67 -35.40 -14.91
N THR A 527 47.51 -35.28 -15.94
CA THR A 527 47.32 -34.46 -17.15
C THR A 527 47.44 -35.44 -18.33
N PRO A 528 46.62 -35.33 -19.38
CA PRO A 528 47.03 -34.72 -20.66
C PRO A 528 45.92 -33.81 -21.25
N GLY A 529 46.20 -32.66 -21.90
CA GLY A 529 46.64 -32.52 -23.30
C GLY A 529 45.47 -32.79 -24.28
N PHE A 530 44.85 -31.84 -24.99
CA PHE A 530 45.21 -31.14 -26.26
C PHE A 530 43.96 -30.29 -26.65
N SER A 531 43.92 -29.25 -27.50
CA SER A 531 44.82 -28.42 -28.30
C SER A 531 43.98 -27.27 -28.87
N PHE A 532 44.57 -26.10 -29.11
CA PHE A 532 43.96 -25.03 -29.90
C PHE A 532 43.85 -25.40 -31.39
N LYS A 533 42.81 -24.87 -32.03
CA LYS A 533 42.83 -24.41 -33.42
C LYS A 533 42.10 -23.08 -33.52
#